data_AF-A0A2E7CB90-F1
#
_entry.id   AF-A0A2E7CB90-F1
#
_cell.length_a   1.000
_cell.length_b   1.000
_cell.length_c   1.000
_cell.angle_alpha   90.00
_cell.angle_beta   90.00
_cell.angle_gamma   90.00
#
_symmetry.space_group_name_H-M   'P 1'
#
loop_
_entity.id
_entity.type
_entity.pdbx_description
1 polymer ?
#
loop_
_entity_poly.entity_id
_entity_poly.type
_entity_poly.pdbx_seq_one_letter_code
_entity_poly.pdbx_strand_id
1 'polypeptide(L)'
;MKKLLPLLLLSVSFESYAQDPLPYTAEHFTAEYVPLENWFPLNVEEMWDVPMVPLNLQFEFPCFGDTADLVWLSDIGGGVEIHMPDGNLHLLSITNADFNDVLNVLNPDSAEGSTHRYLTEGTSPNMIYKLEFNNVGFDWEMLNTGGAASVADVQIWLYENRDMEIRYGPSTIVDMDDINFWGTASAGLSSYWDFYDFTSNFLWANGDASNPDFTDYLGVEYDSLQVSTIFTGIDSWPSDGQVYRFGYNLAPIIDVDELDKNDLSVFPNPATEYIDLKFSDEESRVVTVYDINGKLVIEHQCSSIDRIDILGLNSGIYHLRTDKGERVKIVVK
;
A
#
# COMPACT_ATOMS: atom_id res chain seq x y z
N MET A 1 -55.74 17.52 33.99
CA MET A 1 -54.95 16.28 33.75
C MET A 1 -54.24 16.40 32.41
N LYS A 2 -52.99 16.89 32.40
CA LYS A 2 -52.12 16.88 31.22
C LYS A 2 -51.15 15.72 31.38
N LYS A 3 -51.24 14.72 30.50
CA LYS A 3 -50.33 13.56 30.50
C LYS A 3 -48.97 14.02 29.95
N LEU A 4 -47.91 13.92 30.75
CA LEU A 4 -46.54 13.99 30.24
C LEU A 4 -46.22 12.68 29.53
N LEU A 5 -45.78 12.77 28.28
CA LEU A 5 -45.23 11.67 27.49
C LEU A 5 -43.70 11.66 27.72
N PRO A 6 -43.07 10.53 28.13
CA PRO A 6 -41.62 10.49 28.25
C PRO A 6 -41.01 10.34 26.85
N LEU A 7 -40.11 11.27 26.51
CA LEU A 7 -39.31 11.23 25.30
C LEU A 7 -38.22 10.15 25.49
N LEU A 8 -38.34 9.03 24.77
CA LEU A 8 -37.34 7.98 24.75
C LEU A 8 -36.18 8.44 23.84
N LEU A 9 -35.06 8.83 24.43
CA LEU A 9 -33.82 9.10 23.72
C LEU A 9 -33.21 7.76 23.29
N LEU A 10 -33.37 7.38 22.02
CA LEU A 10 -32.57 6.35 21.39
C LEU A 10 -31.16 6.93 21.16
N SER A 11 -30.18 6.49 21.94
CA SER A 11 -28.77 6.64 21.61
C SER A 11 -28.43 5.64 20.52
N VAL A 12 -28.38 6.11 19.27
CA VAL A 12 -27.76 5.35 18.18
C VAL A 12 -26.26 5.52 18.33
N SER A 13 -25.57 4.49 18.81
CA SER A 13 -24.12 4.38 18.76
C SER A 13 -23.72 4.14 17.30
N PHE A 14 -23.16 5.16 16.66
CA PHE A 14 -22.42 5.00 15.43
C PHE A 14 -21.11 4.31 15.77
N GLU A 15 -20.93 3.07 15.34
CA GLU A 15 -19.61 2.47 15.22
C GLU A 15 -18.95 3.16 14.01
N SER A 16 -18.10 4.14 14.27
CA SER A 16 -17.14 4.58 13.24
C SER A 16 -16.10 3.47 13.15
N TYR A 17 -16.11 2.71 12.06
CA TYR A 17 -14.92 2.00 11.64
C TYR A 17 -13.90 3.08 11.29
N ALA A 18 -13.01 3.41 12.22
CA ALA A 18 -11.83 4.20 11.87
C ALA A 18 -11.02 3.30 10.92
N GLN A 19 -10.93 3.69 9.65
CA GLN A 19 -9.99 3.05 8.74
C GLN A 19 -8.58 3.39 9.23
N ASP A 20 -7.73 2.37 9.29
CA ASP A 20 -6.35 2.57 9.73
C ASP A 20 -5.65 3.53 8.75
N PRO A 21 -4.88 4.51 9.28
CA PRO A 21 -4.10 5.39 8.43
C PRO A 21 -3.09 4.58 7.62
N LEU A 22 -2.72 5.11 6.45
CA LEU A 22 -1.69 4.53 5.60
C LEU A 22 -0.39 4.31 6.41
N PRO A 23 0.27 3.14 6.34
CA PRO A 23 1.48 2.83 7.11
C PRO A 23 2.74 3.46 6.50
N TYR A 24 2.60 4.65 5.93
CA TYR A 24 3.65 5.38 5.25
C TYR A 24 3.59 6.84 5.64
N THR A 25 4.75 7.48 5.75
CA THR A 25 4.85 8.93 5.74
C THR A 25 5.51 9.39 4.46
N ALA A 26 4.99 10.46 3.89
CA ALA A 26 5.61 11.08 2.74
C ALA A 26 6.63 12.14 3.16
N GLU A 27 7.74 12.19 2.45
CA GLU A 27 8.70 13.29 2.45
C GLU A 27 9.10 13.64 1.01
N HIS A 28 9.65 14.82 0.81
CA HIS A 28 10.13 15.26 -0.50
C HIS A 28 11.53 15.85 -0.38
N PHE A 29 12.33 15.69 -1.43
CA PHE A 29 13.67 16.27 -1.54
C PHE A 29 14.10 16.30 -3.00
N THR A 30 15.23 16.94 -3.28
CA THR A 30 15.84 16.94 -4.61
C THR A 30 17.05 16.00 -4.66
N ALA A 31 17.16 15.19 -5.69
CA ALA A 31 18.33 14.37 -6.00
C ALA A 31 18.56 14.35 -7.51
N GLU A 32 19.80 14.13 -7.95
CA GLU A 32 20.09 14.00 -9.38
C GLU A 32 19.27 12.85 -9.99
N TYR A 33 18.55 13.13 -11.07
CA TYR A 33 17.92 12.11 -11.90
C TYR A 33 18.98 11.49 -12.81
N VAL A 34 19.17 10.18 -12.68
CA VAL A 34 20.10 9.43 -13.52
C VAL A 34 19.28 8.40 -14.29
N PRO A 35 19.19 8.51 -15.64
CA PRO A 35 18.55 7.49 -16.44
C PRO A 35 19.15 6.11 -16.17
N LEU A 36 18.34 5.06 -16.21
CA LEU A 36 18.87 3.72 -15.97
C LEU A 36 19.87 3.33 -17.06
N GLU A 37 20.98 2.73 -16.66
CA GLU A 37 21.97 2.11 -17.55
C GLU A 37 21.97 0.58 -17.33
N ASN A 38 22.34 -0.20 -18.35
CA ASN A 38 22.40 -1.68 -18.29
C ASN A 38 21.09 -2.33 -17.80
N TRP A 39 19.95 -1.73 -18.15
CA TRP A 39 18.62 -2.14 -17.76
C TRP A 39 18.10 -3.33 -18.57
N PHE A 40 17.02 -3.92 -18.07
CA PHE A 40 16.20 -4.92 -18.75
C PHE A 40 14.86 -4.32 -19.20
N PRO A 41 14.35 -4.62 -20.40
CA PRO A 41 13.03 -4.17 -20.81
C PRO A 41 11.96 -4.88 -20.00
N LEU A 42 10.86 -4.19 -19.65
CA LEU A 42 9.60 -4.90 -19.45
C LEU A 42 9.20 -5.46 -20.83
N ASN A 43 8.80 -6.73 -20.91
CA ASN A 43 8.43 -7.40 -22.17
C ASN A 43 7.08 -6.87 -22.70
N VAL A 44 7.01 -5.58 -22.97
CA VAL A 44 5.88 -4.83 -23.49
C VAL A 44 6.16 -4.57 -24.98
N GLU A 45 5.15 -4.79 -25.82
CA GLU A 45 5.27 -4.54 -27.26
C GLU A 45 5.36 -3.03 -27.55
N GLU A 46 5.97 -2.66 -28.69
CA GLU A 46 5.94 -1.26 -29.16
C GLU A 46 4.49 -0.82 -29.41
N MET A 47 4.25 0.50 -29.38
CA MET A 47 2.90 1.08 -29.51
C MET A 47 1.95 0.56 -28.42
N TRP A 48 2.49 0.36 -27.22
CA TRP A 48 1.70 -0.06 -26.07
C TRP A 48 0.73 1.03 -25.66
N ASP A 49 -0.42 0.61 -25.16
CA ASP A 49 -1.45 1.46 -24.56
C ASP A 49 -1.74 0.89 -23.17
N VAL A 50 -1.38 1.66 -22.12
CA VAL A 50 -1.54 1.30 -20.70
C VAL A 50 -1.20 -0.17 -20.34
N PRO A 51 0.07 -0.61 -20.52
CA PRO A 51 0.46 -2.00 -20.39
C PRO A 51 0.38 -2.48 -18.94
N MET A 52 -0.22 -3.66 -18.76
CA MET A 52 -0.37 -4.29 -17.46
C MET A 52 0.46 -5.57 -17.40
N VAL A 53 1.61 -5.50 -16.73
CA VAL A 53 2.58 -6.59 -16.69
C VAL A 53 3.17 -6.79 -15.29
N PRO A 54 3.40 -8.04 -14.85
CA PRO A 54 4.04 -8.30 -13.57
C PRO A 54 5.48 -7.78 -13.55
N LEU A 55 5.89 -7.17 -12.44
CA LEU A 55 7.25 -6.70 -12.25
C LEU A 55 8.11 -7.82 -11.65
N ASN A 56 9.24 -8.11 -12.28
CA ASN A 56 10.15 -9.17 -11.86
C ASN A 56 11.13 -8.66 -10.78
N LEU A 57 10.62 -8.37 -9.59
CA LEU A 57 11.47 -8.03 -8.44
C LEU A 57 12.37 -9.21 -8.10
N GLN A 58 13.64 -8.94 -7.77
CA GLN A 58 14.61 -9.97 -7.37
C GLN A 58 14.62 -10.19 -5.85
N PHE A 59 13.57 -9.72 -5.18
CA PHE A 59 13.30 -9.87 -3.75
C PHE A 59 11.81 -9.85 -3.50
N GLU A 60 11.39 -10.48 -2.40
CA GLU A 60 10.05 -10.34 -1.85
C GLU A 60 9.86 -8.90 -1.40
N PHE A 61 8.75 -8.25 -1.78
CA PHE A 61 8.53 -6.85 -1.43
C PHE A 61 7.68 -6.72 -0.16
N PRO A 62 8.30 -6.50 1.01
CA PRO A 62 7.54 -6.18 2.20
C PRO A 62 6.91 -4.79 2.03
N CYS A 63 5.64 -4.65 2.40
CA CYS A 63 4.87 -3.41 2.35
C CYS A 63 3.54 -3.58 3.11
N PHE A 64 2.94 -2.48 3.58
CA PHE A 64 1.59 -2.50 4.17
C PHE A 64 1.36 -3.54 5.28
N GLY A 65 2.38 -3.81 6.11
CA GLY A 65 2.29 -4.75 7.23
C GLY A 65 2.64 -6.21 6.90
N ASP A 66 2.74 -6.57 5.62
CA ASP A 66 3.02 -7.94 5.16
C ASP A 66 3.97 -7.91 3.94
N THR A 67 3.94 -8.94 3.11
CA THR A 67 4.68 -9.06 1.85
C THR A 67 3.70 -9.12 0.68
N ALA A 68 3.96 -8.35 -0.38
CA ALA A 68 3.12 -8.37 -1.58
C ALA A 68 3.12 -9.75 -2.25
N ASP A 69 1.95 -10.23 -2.65
CA ASP A 69 1.80 -11.43 -3.49
C ASP A 69 2.22 -11.15 -4.94
N LEU A 70 1.92 -9.93 -5.41
CA LEU A 70 2.19 -9.48 -6.77
C LEU A 70 2.42 -7.98 -6.80
N VAL A 71 3.48 -7.57 -7.49
CA VAL A 71 3.69 -6.18 -7.90
C VAL A 71 3.60 -6.11 -9.42
N TRP A 72 2.80 -5.20 -9.95
CA TRP A 72 2.60 -5.08 -11.40
C TRP A 72 2.70 -3.63 -11.88
N LEU A 73 2.86 -3.45 -13.18
CA LEU A 73 2.63 -2.17 -13.83
C LEU A 73 1.13 -1.91 -13.96
N SER A 74 0.65 -0.74 -13.54
CA SER A 74 -0.78 -0.41 -13.52
C SER A 74 -1.26 0.18 -14.85
N ASP A 75 -2.53 -0.08 -15.17
CA ASP A 75 -3.31 0.64 -16.18
C ASP A 75 -4.14 1.79 -15.58
N ILE A 76 -4.02 2.03 -14.26
CA ILE A 76 -4.73 3.08 -13.52
C ILE A 76 -3.73 4.20 -13.19
N GLY A 77 -3.67 5.22 -14.05
CA GLY A 77 -2.66 6.26 -13.96
C GLY A 77 -1.25 5.73 -14.26
N GLY A 78 -0.27 6.64 -14.25
CA GLY A 78 1.13 6.25 -14.30
C GLY A 78 1.57 5.65 -12.96
N GLY A 79 1.60 4.33 -12.79
CA GLY A 79 1.93 3.74 -11.49
C GLY A 79 2.18 2.24 -11.46
N VAL A 80 2.32 1.71 -10.24
CA VAL A 80 2.44 0.28 -9.96
C VAL A 80 1.39 -0.15 -8.94
N GLU A 81 0.81 -1.32 -9.13
CA GLU A 81 -0.07 -1.93 -8.13
C GLU A 81 0.67 -2.96 -7.31
N ILE A 82 0.20 -3.09 -6.08
CA ILE A 82 0.71 -3.97 -5.05
C ILE A 82 -0.49 -4.73 -4.50
N HIS A 83 -0.56 -6.01 -4.84
CA HIS A 83 -1.61 -6.93 -4.42
C HIS A 83 -1.15 -7.66 -3.16
N MET A 84 -1.97 -7.62 -2.11
CA MET A 84 -1.64 -8.19 -0.80
C MET A 84 -2.35 -9.54 -0.56
N PRO A 85 -1.81 -10.42 0.32
CA PRO A 85 -2.39 -11.73 0.61
C PRO A 85 -3.81 -11.70 1.23
N ASP A 86 -4.19 -10.58 1.85
CA ASP A 86 -5.51 -10.36 2.40
C ASP A 86 -6.55 -9.91 1.35
N GLY A 87 -6.13 -9.77 0.09
CA GLY A 87 -6.95 -9.32 -1.03
C GLY A 87 -7.00 -7.81 -1.21
N ASN A 88 -6.31 -7.03 -0.37
CA ASN A 88 -6.21 -5.58 -0.55
C ASN A 88 -5.32 -5.21 -1.73
N LEU A 89 -5.70 -4.12 -2.38
CA LEU A 89 -4.94 -3.49 -3.45
C LEU A 89 -4.42 -2.12 -3.01
N HIS A 90 -3.15 -1.87 -3.31
CA HIS A 90 -2.49 -0.59 -3.13
C HIS A 90 -1.84 -0.14 -4.43
N LEU A 91 -1.79 1.17 -4.66
CA LEU A 91 -1.16 1.78 -5.81
C LEU A 91 -0.13 2.81 -5.35
N LEU A 92 1.03 2.79 -5.99
CA LEU A 92 1.97 3.91 -6.01
C LEU A 92 1.83 4.61 -7.36
N SER A 93 1.33 5.84 -7.33
CA SER A 93 0.98 6.63 -8.52
C SER A 93 1.97 7.78 -8.70
N ILE A 94 2.71 7.77 -9.81
CA ILE A 94 3.52 8.90 -10.31
C ILE A 94 2.64 10.08 -10.64
N THR A 95 1.49 9.79 -11.23
CA THR A 95 0.44 10.72 -11.58
C THR A 95 -0.87 9.95 -11.73
N ASN A 96 -2.01 10.62 -11.63
CA ASN A 96 -3.31 10.09 -12.04
C ASN A 96 -3.64 10.32 -13.52
N ALA A 97 -2.68 10.80 -14.32
CA ALA A 97 -2.75 10.80 -15.78
C ALA A 97 -2.21 9.47 -16.35
N ASP A 98 -2.82 8.97 -17.41
CA ASP A 98 -2.41 7.71 -18.04
C ASP A 98 -1.22 7.94 -18.98
N PHE A 99 -0.21 7.08 -18.84
CA PHE A 99 0.94 7.07 -19.74
C PHE A 99 0.66 6.26 -21.00
N ASN A 100 1.30 6.66 -22.10
CA ASN A 100 1.15 5.99 -23.39
C ASN A 100 2.48 5.96 -24.18
N ASP A 101 2.62 5.00 -25.10
CA ASP A 101 3.72 5.01 -26.07
C ASP A 101 3.53 6.17 -27.04
N VAL A 102 4.51 7.07 -27.15
CA VAL A 102 4.47 8.18 -28.11
C VAL A 102 4.28 7.71 -29.56
N LEU A 103 4.68 6.46 -29.89
CA LEU A 103 4.46 5.88 -31.22
C LEU A 103 2.99 5.62 -31.56
N ASN A 104 2.06 5.70 -30.60
CA ASN A 104 0.63 5.65 -30.90
C ASN A 104 0.15 6.84 -31.73
N VAL A 105 0.89 7.97 -31.71
CA VAL A 105 0.59 9.16 -32.52
C VAL A 105 1.75 9.62 -33.39
N LEU A 106 2.98 9.19 -33.11
CA LEU A 106 4.18 9.54 -33.87
C LEU A 106 4.56 8.46 -34.89
N ASN A 107 5.24 8.87 -35.98
CA ASN A 107 5.70 7.93 -37.00
C ASN A 107 6.99 7.21 -36.55
N PRO A 108 7.00 5.86 -36.46
CA PRO A 108 8.16 5.08 -36.01
C PRO A 108 9.39 5.18 -36.93
N ASP A 109 9.24 5.61 -38.18
CA ASP A 109 10.38 5.89 -39.07
C ASP A 109 11.16 7.16 -38.68
N SER A 110 10.60 7.98 -37.77
CA SER A 110 11.09 9.33 -37.45
C SER A 110 11.16 9.67 -35.96
N ALA A 111 10.66 8.80 -35.09
CA ALA A 111 10.64 8.97 -33.65
C ALA A 111 10.99 7.64 -32.95
N GLU A 112 11.61 7.74 -31.77
CA GLU A 112 11.82 6.60 -30.88
C GLU A 112 10.63 6.49 -29.93
N GLY A 113 10.19 5.25 -29.66
CA GLY A 113 9.06 5.00 -28.77
C GLY A 113 9.41 5.05 -27.29
N SER A 114 8.35 5.12 -26.48
CA SER A 114 8.46 5.12 -25.03
C SER A 114 8.91 3.74 -24.55
N THR A 115 9.80 3.69 -23.55
CA THR A 115 10.31 2.42 -23.03
C THR A 115 10.11 2.29 -21.54
N HIS A 116 9.76 1.09 -21.10
CA HIS A 116 9.80 0.70 -19.70
C HIS A 116 11.09 -0.08 -19.44
N ARG A 117 11.90 0.43 -18.52
CA ARG A 117 13.24 -0.11 -18.23
C ARG A 117 13.31 -0.44 -16.75
N TYR A 118 13.88 -1.58 -16.39
CA TYR A 118 14.08 -1.89 -14.99
C TYR A 118 15.48 -2.42 -14.69
N LEU A 119 15.89 -2.25 -13.44
CA LEU A 119 17.12 -2.78 -12.89
C LEU A 119 16.92 -3.06 -11.40
N THR A 120 17.52 -4.14 -10.89
CA THR A 120 17.68 -4.33 -9.45
C THR A 120 19.13 -4.15 -9.07
N GLU A 121 19.38 -3.31 -8.07
CA GLU A 121 20.71 -3.03 -7.55
C GLU A 121 20.82 -3.36 -6.07
N GLY A 122 22.05 -3.53 -5.60
CA GLY A 122 22.34 -3.82 -4.20
C GLY A 122 22.37 -5.32 -3.88
N THR A 123 22.37 -5.62 -2.59
CA THR A 123 22.36 -6.98 -2.04
C THR A 123 21.48 -7.00 -0.80
N SER A 124 20.80 -8.11 -0.55
CA SER A 124 19.94 -8.26 0.64
C SER A 124 20.68 -7.89 1.93
N PRO A 125 20.05 -7.14 2.88
CA PRO A 125 18.65 -6.68 2.89
C PRO A 125 18.44 -5.26 2.34
N ASN A 126 19.28 -4.80 1.40
CA ASN A 126 19.25 -3.43 0.87
C ASN A 126 19.14 -3.41 -0.66
N MET A 127 18.40 -4.35 -1.25
CA MET A 127 18.10 -4.30 -2.68
C MET A 127 17.11 -3.18 -3.01
N ILE A 128 17.24 -2.65 -4.22
CA ILE A 128 16.35 -1.62 -4.77
C ILE A 128 15.93 -2.09 -6.16
N TYR A 129 14.64 -2.29 -6.38
CA TYR A 129 14.07 -2.44 -7.70
C TYR A 129 13.74 -1.06 -8.25
N LYS A 130 14.30 -0.72 -9.41
CA LYS A 130 14.08 0.56 -10.09
C LYS A 130 13.35 0.29 -11.39
N LEU A 131 12.22 0.95 -11.58
CA LEU A 131 11.46 1.01 -12.82
C LEU A 131 11.56 2.43 -13.38
N GLU A 132 11.88 2.57 -14.65
CA GLU A 132 11.91 3.82 -15.40
C GLU A 132 10.87 3.77 -16.51
N PHE A 133 10.02 4.79 -16.52
CA PHE A 133 9.18 5.21 -17.63
C PHE A 133 10.00 6.23 -18.42
N ASN A 134 10.56 5.82 -19.56
CA ASN A 134 11.39 6.69 -20.39
C ASN A 134 10.60 7.21 -21.59
N ASN A 135 10.63 8.52 -21.78
CA ASN A 135 10.02 9.26 -22.87
C ASN A 135 8.53 8.96 -23.03
N VAL A 136 7.80 8.81 -21.91
CA VAL A 136 6.37 8.48 -21.96
C VAL A 136 5.55 9.68 -22.40
N GLY A 137 4.56 9.44 -23.25
CA GLY A 137 3.52 10.40 -23.58
C GLY A 137 2.32 10.25 -22.64
N PHE A 138 1.33 11.13 -22.81
CA PHE A 138 0.12 11.16 -22.00
C PHE A 138 -1.10 10.89 -22.86
N ASP A 139 -1.88 9.88 -22.48
CA ASP A 139 -3.02 9.41 -23.29
C ASP A 139 -4.00 10.54 -23.61
N TRP A 140 -4.33 11.35 -22.62
CA TRP A 140 -5.26 12.46 -22.76
C TRP A 140 -4.82 13.50 -23.80
N GLU A 141 -3.57 13.94 -23.76
CA GLU A 141 -3.04 14.90 -24.75
C GLU A 141 -3.05 14.28 -26.15
N MET A 142 -2.58 13.04 -26.24
CA MET A 142 -2.40 12.31 -27.48
C MET A 142 -3.74 12.06 -28.18
N LEU A 143 -4.76 11.68 -27.41
CA LEU A 143 -6.13 11.49 -27.90
C LEU A 143 -6.73 12.80 -28.44
N ASN A 144 -6.49 13.93 -27.77
CA ASN A 144 -7.08 15.22 -28.12
C ASN A 144 -6.35 15.94 -29.26
N THR A 145 -5.04 15.79 -29.35
CA THR A 145 -4.20 16.57 -30.29
C THR A 145 -3.72 15.75 -31.48
N GLY A 146 -3.66 14.42 -31.35
CA GLY A 146 -2.98 13.55 -32.31
C GLY A 146 -1.46 13.75 -32.34
N GLY A 147 -0.88 14.31 -31.29
CA GLY A 147 0.56 14.50 -31.10
C GLY A 147 0.99 14.22 -29.66
N ALA A 148 2.30 14.15 -29.43
CA ALA A 148 2.87 13.93 -28.10
C ALA A 148 3.86 15.08 -27.80
N ALA A 149 3.34 16.28 -27.51
CA ALA A 149 4.19 17.42 -27.21
C ALA A 149 4.69 17.37 -25.75
N SER A 150 3.90 16.80 -24.85
CA SER A 150 4.31 16.51 -23.48
C SER A 150 4.87 15.10 -23.38
N VAL A 151 6.13 15.02 -22.94
CA VAL A 151 6.80 13.77 -22.59
C VAL A 151 7.49 13.91 -21.25
N ALA A 152 7.69 12.78 -20.57
CA ALA A 152 8.43 12.74 -19.31
C ALA A 152 9.30 11.50 -19.16
N ASP A 153 10.39 11.66 -18.39
CA ASP A 153 11.15 10.58 -17.79
C ASP A 153 10.83 10.52 -16.29
N VAL A 154 10.42 9.37 -15.78
CA VAL A 154 10.12 9.19 -14.35
C VAL A 154 10.52 7.80 -13.88
N GLN A 155 10.96 7.69 -12.63
CA GLN A 155 11.29 6.42 -12.00
C GLN A 155 10.43 6.13 -10.77
N ILE A 156 10.13 4.85 -10.56
CA ILE A 156 9.67 4.28 -9.30
C ILE A 156 10.79 3.44 -8.71
N TRP A 157 11.12 3.64 -7.45
CA TRP A 157 12.05 2.80 -6.71
C TRP A 157 11.30 2.10 -5.58
N LEU A 158 11.39 0.77 -5.55
CA LEU A 158 10.87 -0.08 -4.49
C LEU A 158 12.06 -0.64 -3.73
N TYR A 159 12.12 -0.40 -2.43
CA TYR A 159 13.23 -0.81 -1.60
C TYR A 159 12.86 -2.07 -0.80
N GLU A 160 13.79 -3.02 -0.68
CA GLU A 160 13.62 -4.24 0.14
C GLU A 160 13.34 -3.92 1.62
N ASN A 161 13.67 -2.70 2.07
CA ASN A 161 13.38 -2.23 3.42
C ASN A 161 11.95 -1.69 3.62
N ARG A 162 11.08 -1.75 2.58
CA ARG A 162 9.69 -1.28 2.51
C ARG A 162 9.47 0.14 2.00
N ASP A 163 10.53 0.93 1.82
CA ASP A 163 10.38 2.29 1.32
C ASP A 163 10.03 2.30 -0.18
N MET A 164 9.37 3.37 -0.60
CA MET A 164 9.07 3.63 -2.00
C MET A 164 9.48 5.05 -2.38
N GLU A 165 9.91 5.26 -3.62
CA GLU A 165 10.15 6.59 -4.17
C GLU A 165 9.55 6.74 -5.55
N ILE A 166 9.10 7.96 -5.85
CA ILE A 166 8.85 8.47 -7.19
C ILE A 166 9.92 9.53 -7.46
N ARG A 167 10.63 9.42 -8.58
CA ARG A 167 11.73 10.32 -8.95
C ARG A 167 11.46 10.89 -10.33
N TYR A 168 11.24 12.20 -10.40
CA TYR A 168 10.93 12.90 -11.62
C TYR A 168 12.22 13.32 -12.33
N GLY A 169 12.29 12.99 -13.62
CA GLY A 169 13.36 13.40 -14.52
C GLY A 169 12.94 14.52 -15.45
N PRO A 170 13.65 14.70 -16.56
CA PRO A 170 13.31 15.69 -17.58
C PRO A 170 11.88 15.51 -18.12
N SER A 171 11.20 16.62 -18.38
CA SER A 171 9.90 16.63 -19.05
C SER A 171 9.74 17.87 -19.94
N THR A 172 8.75 17.82 -20.84
CA THR A 172 8.33 18.95 -21.69
C THR A 172 6.96 19.50 -21.34
N ILE A 173 6.35 19.00 -20.26
CA ILE A 173 5.00 19.38 -19.80
C ILE A 173 5.01 20.86 -19.40
N VAL A 174 4.10 21.63 -19.98
CA VAL A 174 3.93 23.07 -19.69
C VAL A 174 2.66 23.33 -18.89
N ASP A 175 1.58 22.63 -19.22
CA ASP A 175 0.28 22.76 -18.57
C ASP A 175 -0.21 21.38 -18.11
N MET A 176 -0.74 21.30 -16.90
CA MET A 176 -1.25 20.05 -16.33
C MET A 176 -2.58 19.65 -16.95
N ASP A 177 -3.38 20.64 -17.40
CA ASP A 177 -4.67 20.41 -18.06
C ASP A 177 -4.51 19.77 -19.45
N ASP A 178 -3.33 19.90 -20.07
CA ASP A 178 -3.04 19.28 -21.37
C ASP A 178 -2.86 17.77 -21.25
N ILE A 179 -2.34 17.29 -20.11
CA ILE A 179 -1.96 15.88 -19.94
C ILE A 179 -2.87 15.06 -19.05
N ASN A 180 -3.73 15.69 -18.26
CA ASN A 180 -4.63 15.00 -17.35
C ASN A 180 -6.09 15.16 -17.75
N PHE A 181 -6.80 14.03 -17.84
CA PHE A 181 -8.25 14.04 -18.02
C PHE A 181 -8.97 14.72 -16.85
N TRP A 182 -8.47 14.46 -15.64
CA TRP A 182 -8.96 15.12 -14.44
C TRP A 182 -8.41 16.54 -14.39
N GLY A 183 -9.23 17.52 -14.02
CA GLY A 183 -8.77 18.90 -13.79
C GLY A 183 -7.82 19.06 -12.59
N THR A 184 -7.44 17.94 -11.95
CA THR A 184 -6.58 17.90 -10.78
C THR A 184 -5.59 16.75 -10.93
N ALA A 185 -4.31 17.07 -11.16
CA ALA A 185 -3.22 16.09 -11.18
C ALA A 185 -2.60 15.93 -9.79
N SER A 186 -2.22 14.71 -9.41
CA SER A 186 -1.49 14.45 -8.16
C SER A 186 -0.68 13.17 -8.24
N ALA A 187 0.20 12.97 -7.25
CA ALA A 187 1.04 11.81 -7.08
C ALA A 187 1.00 11.34 -5.63
N GLY A 188 1.18 10.04 -5.39
CA GLY A 188 1.14 9.51 -4.04
C GLY A 188 0.79 8.05 -3.95
N LEU A 189 0.29 7.66 -2.77
CA LEU A 189 -0.24 6.33 -2.51
C LEU A 189 -1.77 6.37 -2.52
N SER A 190 -2.38 5.34 -3.10
CA SER A 190 -3.78 4.99 -2.83
C SER A 190 -3.90 3.54 -2.38
N SER A 191 -4.85 3.19 -1.52
CA SER A 191 -4.82 1.92 -0.78
C SER A 191 -6.18 1.49 -0.24
N TYR A 192 -6.33 0.18 -0.08
CA TYR A 192 -7.58 -0.42 0.40
C TYR A 192 -8.74 -0.11 -0.55
N TRP A 193 -8.48 -0.27 -1.86
CA TRP A 193 -9.46 0.00 -2.89
C TRP A 193 -10.68 -0.93 -2.78
N ASP A 194 -11.85 -0.32 -2.68
CA ASP A 194 -13.13 -0.96 -2.96
C ASP A 194 -13.57 -0.54 -4.37
N PHE A 195 -13.38 -1.43 -5.34
CA PHE A 195 -13.78 -1.19 -6.73
C PHE A 195 -15.29 -1.27 -6.98
N TYR A 196 -16.08 -1.75 -6.02
CA TYR A 196 -17.53 -1.70 -6.14
C TYR A 196 -18.04 -0.28 -5.91
N ASP A 197 -17.53 0.36 -4.86
CA ASP A 197 -17.91 1.73 -4.49
C ASP A 197 -16.93 2.81 -5.01
N PHE A 198 -15.84 2.40 -5.67
CA PHE A 198 -14.73 3.26 -6.12
C PHE A 198 -14.12 4.11 -4.99
N THR A 199 -14.04 3.54 -3.79
CA THR A 199 -13.48 4.22 -2.60
C THR A 199 -12.09 3.70 -2.27
N SER A 200 -11.26 4.57 -1.68
CA SER A 200 -9.90 4.25 -1.27
C SER A 200 -9.38 5.23 -0.21
N ASN A 201 -8.25 4.87 0.41
CA ASN A 201 -7.44 5.78 1.23
C ASN A 201 -6.33 6.36 0.36
N PHE A 202 -6.13 7.68 0.41
CA PHE A 202 -5.13 8.39 -0.38
C PHE A 202 -4.16 9.13 0.52
N LEU A 203 -2.87 9.04 0.23
CA LEU A 203 -1.82 9.95 0.73
C LEU A 203 -1.25 10.68 -0.49
N TRP A 204 -1.86 11.80 -0.83
CA TRP A 204 -1.68 12.46 -2.12
C TRP A 204 -1.12 13.88 -1.97
N ALA A 205 -0.24 14.24 -2.90
CA ALA A 205 0.41 15.54 -2.94
C ALA A 205 -0.56 16.68 -3.32
N ASN A 206 -0.50 17.77 -2.56
CA ASN A 206 -1.27 18.99 -2.80
C ASN A 206 -0.36 20.23 -2.81
N GLY A 207 -0.65 21.20 -3.67
CA GLY A 207 0.04 22.50 -3.73
C GLY A 207 1.30 22.48 -4.60
N ASP A 208 2.36 23.13 -4.11
CA ASP A 208 3.62 23.31 -4.85
C ASP A 208 4.32 21.97 -5.11
N ALA A 209 4.54 21.61 -6.38
CA ALA A 209 5.19 20.34 -6.74
C ALA A 209 6.64 20.19 -6.18
N SER A 210 7.32 21.28 -5.84
CA SER A 210 8.65 21.22 -5.20
C SER A 210 8.59 21.07 -3.67
N ASN A 211 7.44 21.41 -3.08
CA ASN A 211 7.19 21.36 -1.64
C ASN A 211 5.71 21.02 -1.35
N PRO A 212 5.26 19.82 -1.73
CA PRO A 212 3.85 19.45 -1.63
C PRO A 212 3.45 19.15 -0.18
N ASP A 213 2.18 19.41 0.13
CA ASP A 213 1.52 18.90 1.33
C ASP A 213 0.88 17.54 1.02
N PHE A 214 1.43 16.46 1.57
CA PHE A 214 0.86 15.14 1.43
C PHE A 214 -0.29 14.95 2.42
N THR A 215 -1.51 14.93 1.90
CA THR A 215 -2.74 14.90 2.69
C THR A 215 -3.37 13.51 2.67
N ASP A 216 -3.83 13.05 3.83
CA ASP A 216 -4.62 11.85 3.98
C ASP A 216 -6.11 12.10 3.65
N TYR A 217 -6.65 11.31 2.73
CA TYR A 217 -8.08 11.24 2.45
C TYR A 217 -8.54 9.80 2.66
N LEU A 218 -9.30 9.54 3.72
CA LEU A 218 -9.66 8.18 4.14
C LEU A 218 -11.06 7.81 3.67
N GLY A 219 -11.18 6.67 2.97
CA GLY A 219 -12.44 6.08 2.56
C GLY A 219 -13.26 6.97 1.64
N VAL A 220 -12.57 7.74 0.78
CA VAL A 220 -13.22 8.67 -0.14
C VAL A 220 -13.41 8.03 -1.50
N GLU A 221 -14.52 8.34 -2.15
CA GLU A 221 -14.79 7.94 -3.52
C GLU A 221 -13.93 8.79 -4.49
N TYR A 222 -13.32 8.14 -5.46
CA TYR A 222 -12.29 8.74 -6.32
C TYR A 222 -12.81 9.95 -7.12
N ASP A 223 -13.95 9.83 -7.81
CA ASP A 223 -14.47 10.93 -8.63
C ASP A 223 -14.89 12.12 -7.75
N SER A 224 -15.47 11.84 -6.58
CA SER A 224 -15.80 12.85 -5.56
C SER A 224 -14.56 13.58 -5.06
N LEU A 225 -13.43 12.88 -4.90
CA LEU A 225 -12.17 13.51 -4.51
C LEU A 225 -11.67 14.44 -5.62
N GLN A 226 -11.71 14.00 -6.88
CA GLN A 226 -11.22 14.78 -8.04
C GLN A 226 -11.94 16.12 -8.22
N VAL A 227 -13.20 16.23 -7.82
CA VAL A 227 -14.00 17.48 -7.89
C VAL A 227 -14.09 18.22 -6.55
N SER A 228 -13.38 17.74 -5.52
CA SER A 228 -13.42 18.30 -4.17
C SER A 228 -12.64 19.61 -4.07
N THR A 229 -13.14 20.57 -3.30
CA THR A 229 -12.42 21.83 -3.05
C THR A 229 -11.27 21.70 -2.06
N ILE A 230 -11.18 20.57 -1.34
CA ILE A 230 -10.10 20.33 -0.37
C ILE A 230 -8.91 19.58 -0.98
N PHE A 231 -9.12 18.95 -2.14
CA PHE A 231 -8.06 18.33 -2.92
C PHE A 231 -7.69 19.26 -4.06
N THR A 232 -6.49 19.83 -4.01
CA THR A 232 -6.03 20.80 -5.00
C THR A 232 -5.12 20.17 -6.04
N GLY A 233 -4.62 18.95 -5.79
CA GLY A 233 -3.55 18.36 -6.57
C GLY A 233 -2.26 19.18 -6.50
N ILE A 234 -1.28 18.79 -7.31
CA ILE A 234 -0.05 19.56 -7.50
C ILE A 234 -0.25 20.62 -8.58
N ASP A 235 0.39 21.78 -8.41
CA ASP A 235 0.20 22.95 -9.27
C ASP A 235 0.97 22.91 -10.60
N SER A 236 1.87 21.94 -10.74
CA SER A 236 2.74 21.77 -11.89
C SER A 236 3.33 20.37 -11.92
N TRP A 237 3.84 19.96 -13.09
CA TRP A 237 4.62 18.72 -13.17
C TRP A 237 5.90 18.87 -12.35
N PRO A 238 6.27 17.92 -11.49
CA PRO A 238 7.46 18.06 -10.66
C PRO A 238 8.74 18.18 -11.50
N SER A 239 9.61 19.10 -11.11
CA SER A 239 10.83 19.41 -11.87
C SER A 239 11.83 18.24 -11.88
N ASP A 240 12.71 18.24 -12.87
CA ASP A 240 13.85 17.32 -12.94
C ASP A 240 14.64 17.27 -11.61
N GLY A 241 14.79 16.07 -11.09
CA GLY A 241 15.42 15.76 -9.81
C GLY A 241 14.52 15.85 -8.58
N GLN A 242 13.24 16.18 -8.73
CA GLN A 242 12.28 16.11 -7.62
C GLN A 242 12.03 14.65 -7.22
N VAL A 243 12.05 14.37 -5.92
CA VAL A 243 11.77 13.05 -5.36
C VAL A 243 10.65 13.15 -4.33
N TYR A 244 9.68 12.25 -4.43
CA TYR A 244 8.69 11.97 -3.41
C TYR A 244 9.00 10.60 -2.82
N ARG A 245 9.20 10.53 -1.52
CA ARG A 245 9.52 9.29 -0.81
C ARG A 245 8.42 8.95 0.17
N PHE A 246 8.03 7.69 0.16
CA PHE A 246 7.09 7.11 1.11
C PHE A 246 7.89 6.17 2.00
N GLY A 247 8.29 6.71 3.16
CA GLY A 247 8.99 5.94 4.18
C GLY A 247 8.00 5.03 4.89
N TYR A 248 8.29 3.73 4.93
CA TYR A 248 7.43 2.80 5.65
C TYR A 248 7.53 3.07 7.14
N ASN A 249 6.47 3.67 7.64
CA ASN A 249 6.29 3.94 9.04
C ASN A 249 5.14 3.06 9.49
N LEU A 250 5.49 1.93 10.09
CA LEU A 250 4.80 1.62 11.32
C LEU A 250 5.16 2.78 12.26
N ALA A 251 4.35 3.85 12.23
CA ALA A 251 4.01 4.49 13.49
C ALA A 251 3.80 3.31 14.44
N PRO A 252 4.50 3.24 15.60
CA PRO A 252 4.22 2.16 16.52
C PRO A 252 2.73 2.26 16.78
N ILE A 253 1.97 1.41 16.11
CA ILE A 253 0.66 1.06 16.55
C ILE A 253 1.05 0.50 17.90
N ILE A 254 0.73 1.24 18.95
CA ILE A 254 0.57 0.63 20.26
C ILE A 254 -0.70 -0.21 20.11
N ASP A 255 -0.67 -1.17 19.19
CA ASP A 255 -1.42 -2.37 19.31
C ASP A 255 -0.52 -3.25 20.17
N VAL A 256 -1.11 -3.72 21.25
CA VAL A 256 -0.41 -4.53 22.22
C VAL A 256 -0.24 -5.97 21.72
N ASP A 257 -0.63 -6.26 20.48
CA ASP A 257 -0.45 -7.50 19.75
C ASP A 257 0.01 -7.07 18.34
N GLU A 258 1.17 -7.37 17.75
CA GLU A 258 2.01 -8.55 17.76
C GLU A 258 3.46 -8.11 17.54
N LEU A 259 4.32 -8.35 18.53
CA LEU A 259 5.77 -8.38 18.35
C LEU A 259 6.26 -9.74 18.84
N ASP A 260 5.61 -10.81 18.38
CA ASP A 260 6.10 -12.14 18.63
C ASP A 260 6.43 -12.79 17.29
N LYS A 261 7.73 -12.99 17.07
CA LYS A 261 8.20 -14.25 16.49
C LYS A 261 7.53 -15.35 17.30
N ASN A 262 6.35 -15.80 16.85
CA ASN A 262 5.60 -16.81 17.59
C ASN A 262 6.27 -18.17 17.35
N ASP A 263 7.24 -18.47 18.21
CA ASP A 263 7.83 -19.79 18.41
C ASP A 263 6.80 -20.80 18.97
N LEU A 264 5.53 -20.40 19.12
CA LEU A 264 4.41 -21.17 19.65
C LEU A 264 3.29 -21.31 18.60
N SER A 265 2.96 -22.55 18.24
CA SER A 265 1.77 -22.92 17.47
C SER A 265 0.71 -23.56 18.39
N VAL A 266 -0.56 -23.17 18.24
CA VAL A 266 -1.68 -23.71 19.02
C VAL A 266 -2.75 -24.29 18.10
N PHE A 267 -3.14 -25.55 18.30
CA PHE A 267 -4.13 -26.23 17.47
C PHE A 267 -4.92 -27.30 18.24
N PRO A 268 -6.18 -27.60 17.88
CA PRO A 268 -6.97 -26.89 16.89
C PRO A 268 -7.32 -25.48 17.37
N ASN A 269 -7.55 -24.57 16.44
CA ASN A 269 -8.13 -23.26 16.71
C ASN A 269 -9.05 -22.92 15.52
N PRO A 270 -10.38 -22.88 15.68
CA PRO A 270 -11.14 -23.00 16.93
C PRO A 270 -11.09 -24.38 17.60
N ALA A 271 -11.19 -24.41 18.93
CA ALA A 271 -11.15 -25.62 19.76
C ALA A 271 -12.45 -25.84 20.55
N THR A 272 -12.74 -27.09 20.92
CA THR A 272 -13.93 -27.46 21.72
C THR A 272 -13.58 -28.16 23.02
N GLU A 273 -12.57 -29.04 23.01
CA GLU A 273 -12.26 -29.89 24.17
C GLU A 273 -10.83 -29.66 24.70
N TYR A 274 -9.87 -29.47 23.81
CA TYR A 274 -8.47 -29.29 24.15
C TYR A 274 -7.77 -28.40 23.11
N ILE A 275 -6.62 -27.87 23.50
CA ILE A 275 -5.63 -27.28 22.61
C ILE A 275 -4.28 -27.98 22.81
N ASP A 276 -3.60 -28.26 21.71
CA ASP A 276 -2.21 -28.71 21.66
C ASP A 276 -1.32 -27.48 21.44
N LEU A 277 -0.27 -27.38 22.25
CA LEU A 277 0.78 -26.38 22.13
C LEU A 277 2.01 -27.04 21.51
N LYS A 278 2.63 -26.37 20.56
CA LYS A 278 3.89 -26.79 19.96
C LYS A 278 4.86 -25.62 19.95
N PHE A 279 5.97 -25.78 20.67
CA PHE A 279 7.08 -24.82 20.68
C PHE A 279 8.16 -25.21 19.64
N SER A 280 8.95 -24.24 19.18
CA SER A 280 10.10 -24.47 18.28
C SER A 280 11.34 -25.02 19.00
N ASP A 281 11.37 -24.94 20.33
CA ASP A 281 12.42 -25.46 21.21
C ASP A 281 11.85 -26.37 22.33
N GLU A 282 12.73 -26.84 23.22
CA GLU A 282 12.39 -27.68 24.38
C GLU A 282 12.50 -26.95 25.74
N GLU A 283 12.47 -25.61 25.75
CA GLU A 283 12.53 -24.83 26.99
C GLU A 283 11.23 -24.90 27.81
N SER A 284 11.36 -25.03 29.14
CA SER A 284 10.19 -24.96 30.03
C SER A 284 9.59 -23.55 30.08
N ARG A 285 8.26 -23.50 30.01
CA ARG A 285 7.42 -22.31 30.01
C ARG A 285 6.23 -22.47 30.94
N VAL A 286 5.73 -21.37 31.46
CA VAL A 286 4.44 -21.26 32.14
C VAL A 286 3.45 -20.62 31.18
N VAL A 287 2.46 -21.39 30.76
CA VAL A 287 1.36 -20.96 29.89
C VAL A 287 0.19 -20.51 30.75
N THR A 288 -0.35 -19.34 30.42
CA THR A 288 -1.51 -18.74 31.08
C THR A 288 -2.57 -18.42 30.04
N VAL A 289 -3.84 -18.70 30.33
CA VAL A 289 -4.97 -18.41 29.45
C VAL A 289 -5.91 -17.45 30.16
N TYR A 290 -6.27 -16.37 29.48
CA TYR A 290 -7.17 -15.32 29.97
C TYR A 290 -8.45 -15.27 29.14
N ASP A 291 -9.59 -15.01 29.77
CA ASP A 291 -10.82 -14.69 29.05
C ASP A 291 -10.78 -13.27 28.43
N ILE A 292 -11.81 -12.91 27.65
CA ILE A 292 -11.93 -11.60 26.99
C ILE A 292 -11.94 -10.41 27.97
N ASN A 293 -12.24 -10.63 29.25
CA ASN A 293 -12.21 -9.60 30.29
C ASN A 293 -10.85 -9.54 31.00
N GLY A 294 -9.86 -10.31 30.55
CA GLY A 294 -8.53 -10.39 31.16
C GLY A 294 -8.48 -11.23 32.45
N LYS A 295 -9.50 -12.04 32.75
CA LYS A 295 -9.47 -12.93 33.92
C LYS A 295 -8.68 -14.20 33.59
N LEU A 296 -7.70 -14.53 34.43
CA LEU A 296 -6.96 -15.80 34.34
C LEU A 296 -7.91 -16.98 34.55
N VAL A 297 -7.96 -17.90 33.60
CA VAL A 297 -8.80 -19.10 33.63
C VAL A 297 -7.99 -20.41 33.67
N ILE A 298 -6.79 -20.43 33.10
CA ILE A 298 -5.88 -21.58 33.11
C ILE A 298 -4.45 -21.09 33.36
N GLU A 299 -3.69 -21.83 34.16
CA GLU A 299 -2.24 -21.73 34.31
C GLU A 299 -1.66 -23.15 34.25
N HIS A 300 -0.68 -23.36 33.37
CA HIS A 300 -0.16 -24.69 33.04
C HIS A 300 1.34 -24.62 32.72
N GLN A 301 2.14 -25.57 33.18
CA GLN A 301 3.58 -25.60 32.93
C GLN A 301 3.93 -26.68 31.91
N CYS A 302 4.65 -26.33 30.86
CA CYS A 302 5.02 -27.23 29.77
C CYS A 302 6.45 -26.95 29.26
N SER A 303 6.96 -27.77 28.34
CA SER A 303 8.32 -27.57 27.79
C SER A 303 8.53 -27.90 26.31
N SER A 304 7.60 -28.58 25.62
CA SER A 304 7.79 -28.88 24.19
C SER A 304 6.47 -29.05 23.42
N ILE A 305 5.86 -30.22 23.46
CA ILE A 305 4.50 -30.44 22.97
C ILE A 305 3.65 -30.85 24.16
N ASP A 306 2.59 -30.10 24.40
CA ASP A 306 1.71 -30.37 25.53
C ASP A 306 0.25 -30.07 25.19
N ARG A 307 -0.66 -30.72 25.89
CA ARG A 307 -2.10 -30.60 25.69
C ARG A 307 -2.74 -29.95 26.90
N ILE A 308 -3.50 -28.88 26.67
CA ILE A 308 -4.31 -28.22 27.68
C ILE A 308 -5.79 -28.57 27.45
N ASP A 309 -6.45 -29.07 28.49
CA ASP A 309 -7.90 -29.30 28.50
C ASP A 309 -8.65 -27.96 28.68
N ILE A 310 -9.61 -27.70 27.80
CA ILE A 310 -10.43 -26.48 27.79
C ILE A 310 -11.94 -26.78 27.87
N LEU A 311 -12.35 -28.02 28.13
CA LEU A 311 -13.77 -28.44 28.21
C LEU A 311 -14.61 -27.60 29.18
N GLY A 312 -13.97 -27.03 30.20
CA GLY A 312 -14.62 -26.19 31.21
C GLY A 312 -14.81 -24.72 30.82
N LEU A 313 -14.30 -24.29 29.65
CA LEU A 313 -14.38 -22.91 29.19
C LEU A 313 -15.68 -22.68 28.39
N ASN A 314 -16.31 -21.52 28.61
CA ASN A 314 -17.45 -21.12 27.78
C ASN A 314 -17.00 -20.74 26.38
N SER A 315 -17.87 -20.87 25.38
CA SER A 315 -17.62 -20.39 24.03
C SER A 315 -17.23 -18.91 24.02
N GLY A 316 -16.17 -18.56 23.31
CA GLY A 316 -15.64 -17.20 23.30
C GLY A 316 -14.18 -17.11 22.86
N ILE A 317 -13.66 -15.89 22.92
CA ILE A 317 -12.26 -15.57 22.62
C ILE A 317 -11.46 -15.58 23.92
N TYR A 318 -10.28 -16.22 23.88
CA TYR A 318 -9.32 -16.25 24.97
C TYR A 318 -7.94 -15.86 24.46
N HIS A 319 -7.12 -15.31 25.36
CA HIS A 319 -5.73 -14.95 25.09
C HIS A 319 -4.81 -15.87 25.88
N LEU A 320 -4.01 -16.65 25.16
CA LEU A 320 -2.94 -17.47 25.71
C LEU A 320 -1.64 -16.68 25.72
N ARG A 321 -0.89 -16.76 26.82
CA ARG A 321 0.42 -16.12 27.00
C ARG A 321 1.39 -17.05 27.69
N THR A 322 2.68 -16.89 27.44
CA THR A 322 3.74 -17.57 28.20
C THR A 322 4.54 -16.59 29.07
N ASP A 323 5.28 -17.11 30.03
CA ASP A 323 6.29 -16.35 30.78
C ASP A 323 7.53 -15.95 29.95
N LYS A 324 7.67 -16.50 28.74
CA LYS A 324 8.73 -16.16 27.77
C LYS A 324 8.31 -15.08 26.78
N GLY A 325 7.05 -14.68 26.79
CA GLY A 325 6.55 -13.54 26.02
C GLY A 325 5.62 -13.93 24.88
N GLU A 326 5.58 -15.20 24.45
CA GLU A 326 4.76 -15.66 23.32
C GLU A 326 3.26 -15.50 23.60
N ARG A 327 2.49 -15.08 22.59
CA ARG A 327 1.05 -14.81 22.71
C ARG A 327 0.25 -15.39 21.56
N VAL A 328 -0.87 -16.02 21.86
CA VAL A 328 -1.78 -16.58 20.86
C VAL A 328 -3.24 -16.35 21.25
N LYS A 329 -4.04 -15.87 20.30
CA LYS A 329 -5.50 -15.80 20.42
C LYS A 329 -6.12 -17.16 20.09
N ILE A 330 -6.94 -17.69 20.99
CA ILE A 330 -7.67 -18.95 20.78
C ILE A 330 -9.18 -18.72 20.80
N VAL A 331 -9.92 -19.44 19.95
CA VAL A 331 -11.37 -19.41 19.86
C VAL A 331 -11.92 -20.71 20.40
N VAL A 332 -12.67 -20.65 21.50
CA VAL A 332 -13.37 -21.80 22.09
C VAL A 332 -14.81 -21.82 21.60
N LYS A 333 -15.30 -22.99 21.16
CA LYS A 333 -16.65 -23.18 20.61
C LYS A 333 -17.59 -23.85 21.59
#